data_AF-A0A2V7PRK7-F1
#
_entry.id   AF-A0A2V7PRK7-F1
#
_cell.length_a   1.000
_cell.length_b   1.000
_cell.length_c   1.000
_cell.angle_alpha   90.00
_cell.angle_beta   90.00
_cell.angle_gamma   90.00
#
_symmetry.space_group_name_H-M   'P 1'
#
loop_
_entity.id
_entity.type
_entity.pdbx_description
1 polymer ?
#
loop_
_entity_poly.entity_id
_entity_poly.type
_entity_poly.pdbx_seq_one_letter_code
_entity_poly.pdbx_strand_id
1 'polypeptide(L)'
;MGESTRTRLRRLCPSAPRGFPAPGTGTVLAGAVPRLCAGRRSEPSLRRPPVATTGRRSRMGRTAPSGRPRGRDSPPTDDRGPGADRRSGVRKPGRRMVPLGAPKLGCGRPGRVAAPPTVRAARPTHSRRSAANVPAEHASPADRVHRRGRPGRFARERPGRCRNAAVSKGALQGRQVIDARGLVVAPGFIDLHVHGQTDENYRVYAMDGVTTALELEVGVGDVPAFYSSHDGKSLINYGASASHIKARMAVMHDGGTARGTLLPLDSAGHNAASDLQIAEMRRQIEAGLAAGALGVGMGLEYTPAATRYEVLEVFRAAARYRVPVFVHTRATGISEPGSSIESYLEVIGASAITGAPVHIVHVNSTSLAATPRTLALIREAREHGLDVTTEAYPYAAGMTELASPLLDRFANGPDSMFARLMLVSTGERLTRATFAANRTPGAMVILFLNTPEMEALAVTSPLTAIASDGFLANGKGHPRTAGTSGRVLGHYVRESGQLRLVEAIRKLALMPAQRLERNAPMFRNKGRIKVGADADITVFDPATVADRATYQQPALPSVGFRHVLVNGVPVVADGVLKDGVFPGRAARGPIRAVAP
;
A
#
# COMPACT_ATOMS: atom_id res chain seq x y z
N MET A 1 -23.61 -25.47 -51.82
CA MET A 1 -24.98 -24.92 -51.81
C MET A 1 -25.63 -25.31 -50.48
N GLY A 2 -26.57 -24.52 -49.95
CA GLY A 2 -27.20 -24.76 -48.65
C GLY A 2 -27.26 -23.48 -47.82
N GLU A 3 -28.44 -22.87 -47.74
CA GLU A 3 -28.61 -21.49 -47.32
C GLU A 3 -28.77 -21.27 -45.81
N SER A 4 -28.41 -20.04 -45.43
CA SER A 4 -28.87 -19.29 -44.26
C SER A 4 -30.29 -19.61 -43.79
N THR A 5 -30.44 -19.90 -42.49
CA THR A 5 -31.61 -19.45 -41.72
C THR A 5 -31.18 -18.70 -40.46
N ARG A 6 -31.39 -17.38 -40.47
CA ARG A 6 -31.26 -16.51 -39.29
C ARG A 6 -32.47 -16.70 -38.37
N THR A 7 -32.25 -16.92 -37.08
CA THR A 7 -33.35 -16.83 -36.08
C THR A 7 -33.18 -15.58 -35.21
N ARG A 8 -34.18 -14.70 -35.25
CA ARG A 8 -34.25 -13.47 -34.45
C ARG A 8 -34.86 -13.74 -33.07
N LEU A 9 -34.41 -13.00 -32.07
CA LEU A 9 -35.09 -12.87 -30.78
C LEU A 9 -36.46 -12.17 -30.96
N ARG A 10 -37.53 -12.78 -30.44
CA ARG A 10 -38.75 -12.08 -30.01
C ARG A 10 -39.05 -12.44 -28.56
N ARG A 11 -39.55 -11.45 -27.82
CA ARG A 11 -39.99 -11.60 -26.41
C ARG A 11 -41.28 -12.40 -26.35
N LEU A 12 -41.43 -13.24 -25.32
CA LEU A 12 -42.68 -13.44 -24.57
C LEU A 12 -42.34 -13.96 -23.16
N CYS A 13 -43.14 -13.53 -22.19
CA CYS A 13 -43.30 -14.05 -20.83
C CYS A 13 -44.84 -14.10 -20.62
N PRO A 14 -45.40 -14.93 -19.72
CA PRO A 14 -44.84 -15.22 -18.39
C PRO A 14 -45.05 -16.67 -17.88
N SER A 15 -44.91 -16.84 -16.56
CA SER A 15 -45.34 -17.96 -15.69
C SER A 15 -44.57 -19.30 -15.70
N ALA A 16 -44.31 -19.77 -14.49
CA ALA A 16 -43.87 -21.12 -14.08
C ALA A 16 -45.04 -21.75 -13.24
N PRO A 17 -44.92 -22.94 -12.59
CA PRO A 17 -43.80 -23.88 -12.47
C PRO A 17 -44.17 -25.40 -12.58
N ARG A 18 -43.16 -26.29 -12.50
CA ARG A 18 -43.09 -27.58 -11.74
C ARG A 18 -42.08 -28.57 -12.38
N GLY A 19 -41.40 -29.38 -11.56
CA GLY A 19 -40.60 -30.54 -12.00
C GLY A 19 -39.23 -30.73 -11.32
N PHE A 20 -39.11 -31.78 -10.49
CA PHE A 20 -37.85 -32.35 -9.95
C PHE A 20 -37.32 -33.44 -10.94
N PRO A 21 -36.02 -33.86 -10.94
CA PRO A 21 -35.37 -34.53 -9.79
C PRO A 21 -33.84 -34.35 -9.57
N ALA A 22 -33.40 -34.82 -8.39
CA ALA A 22 -32.11 -35.39 -7.96
C ALA A 22 -30.74 -34.64 -8.21
N PRO A 23 -29.84 -34.58 -7.20
CA PRO A 23 -28.53 -33.93 -7.33
C PRO A 23 -27.38 -34.87 -7.76
N GLY A 24 -26.57 -34.41 -8.71
CA GLY A 24 -25.23 -34.94 -8.98
C GLY A 24 -24.15 -34.19 -8.21
N THR A 25 -23.11 -34.90 -7.76
CA THR A 25 -22.02 -34.41 -6.90
C THR A 25 -21.18 -33.26 -7.47
N GLY A 26 -20.80 -32.28 -6.64
CA GLY A 26 -19.86 -31.23 -7.06
C GLY A 26 -19.58 -30.16 -5.98
N THR A 27 -18.70 -30.46 -5.03
CA THR A 27 -18.37 -29.66 -3.83
C THR A 27 -18.14 -28.16 -4.10
N VAL A 28 -18.82 -27.28 -3.35
CA VAL A 28 -18.37 -25.89 -3.13
C VAL A 28 -17.60 -25.90 -1.82
N LEU A 29 -16.34 -25.47 -1.79
CA LEU A 29 -15.65 -25.20 -0.53
C LEU A 29 -16.06 -23.82 0.01
N ALA A 30 -17.26 -23.76 0.56
CA ALA A 30 -17.63 -22.72 1.50
C ALA A 30 -17.06 -23.11 2.87
N GLY A 31 -16.21 -22.25 3.44
CA GLY A 31 -15.61 -22.48 4.76
C GLY A 31 -16.68 -22.43 5.84
N ALA A 32 -17.15 -23.61 6.29
CA ALA A 32 -18.01 -23.73 7.45
C ALA A 32 -17.19 -23.50 8.72
N VAL A 33 -17.62 -22.54 9.55
CA VAL A 33 -17.10 -22.37 10.91
C VAL A 33 -17.65 -23.52 11.77
N PRO A 34 -16.80 -24.32 12.46
CA PRO A 34 -17.31 -25.34 13.36
C PRO A 34 -18.04 -24.70 14.54
N ARG A 35 -19.37 -24.89 14.60
CA ARG A 35 -20.13 -24.71 15.85
C ARG A 35 -19.88 -25.93 16.73
N LEU A 36 -18.99 -25.79 17.71
CA LEU A 36 -18.90 -26.74 18.82
C LEU A 36 -20.08 -26.48 19.78
N CYS A 37 -21.07 -27.36 19.75
CA CYS A 37 -22.03 -27.48 20.83
C CYS A 37 -21.37 -28.22 22.00
N ALA A 38 -20.91 -27.49 23.02
CA ALA A 38 -20.57 -28.06 24.32
C ALA A 38 -21.78 -27.96 25.25
N GLY A 39 -22.15 -29.06 25.90
CA GLY A 39 -23.33 -29.15 26.75
C GLY A 39 -23.20 -28.37 28.06
N ARG A 40 -24.33 -27.97 28.63
CA ARG A 40 -24.42 -27.37 29.98
C ARG A 40 -23.92 -28.35 31.04
N ARG A 41 -23.02 -27.90 31.92
CA ARG A 41 -23.00 -28.27 33.35
C ARG A 41 -22.73 -27.01 34.18
N SER A 42 -23.17 -27.05 35.43
CA SER A 42 -23.51 -25.88 36.25
C SER A 42 -22.53 -25.63 37.40
N GLU A 43 -22.25 -24.33 37.64
CA GLU A 43 -21.91 -23.72 38.94
C GLU A 43 -20.63 -24.14 39.69
N PRO A 44 -20.20 -23.39 40.75
CA PRO A 44 -20.69 -22.08 41.23
C PRO A 44 -19.62 -20.97 41.27
N SER A 45 -20.07 -19.78 41.63
CA SER A 45 -19.25 -18.58 41.85
C SER A 45 -18.41 -18.63 43.15
N LEU A 46 -17.23 -17.99 43.14
CA LEU A 46 -16.52 -17.60 44.36
C LEU A 46 -16.12 -16.12 44.30
N ARG A 47 -16.41 -15.40 45.39
CA ARG A 47 -16.20 -13.96 45.54
C ARG A 47 -14.76 -13.65 45.97
N ARG A 48 -14.25 -12.47 45.57
CA ARG A 48 -13.06 -11.86 46.19
C ARG A 48 -13.38 -11.34 47.60
N PRO A 49 -12.52 -11.55 48.60
CA PRO A 49 -12.41 -10.70 49.78
C PRO A 49 -11.32 -9.62 49.61
N PRO A 50 -11.36 -8.51 50.38
CA PRO A 50 -10.35 -7.45 50.36
C PRO A 50 -9.18 -7.76 51.30
N VAL A 51 -7.99 -7.20 51.01
CA VAL A 51 -6.85 -7.21 51.93
C VAL A 51 -6.85 -5.90 52.73
N ALA A 52 -6.99 -6.00 54.05
CA ALA A 52 -6.87 -4.89 54.97
C ALA A 52 -5.45 -4.78 55.54
N THR A 53 -5.06 -3.56 55.90
CA THR A 53 -3.77 -3.21 56.49
C THR A 53 -3.59 -3.73 57.92
N THR A 54 -2.45 -4.32 58.24
CA THR A 54 -1.80 -4.17 59.54
C THR A 54 -0.30 -3.96 59.36
N GLY A 55 0.27 -3.01 60.10
CA GLY A 55 1.71 -2.79 60.15
C GLY A 55 2.29 -3.25 61.48
N ARG A 56 3.56 -3.65 61.48
CA ARG A 56 4.40 -3.62 62.70
C ARG A 56 5.83 -3.23 62.35
N ARG A 57 6.41 -2.39 63.21
CA ARG A 57 7.77 -1.86 63.09
C ARG A 57 8.78 -2.84 63.68
N SER A 58 9.97 -2.93 63.09
CA SER A 58 11.22 -3.14 63.83
C SER A 58 12.34 -2.30 63.22
N ARG A 59 13.39 -2.04 63.99
CA ARG A 59 14.26 -0.85 63.92
C ARG A 59 15.69 -1.21 63.48
N MET A 60 16.39 -0.20 62.95
CA MET A 60 17.86 0.04 63.03
C MET A 60 18.80 -0.75 62.11
N GLY A 61 19.77 -0.03 61.54
CA GLY A 61 20.87 -0.55 60.71
C GLY A 61 21.47 0.54 59.80
N ARG A 62 22.22 1.50 60.36
CA ARG A 62 22.95 2.54 59.58
C ARG A 62 24.34 2.04 59.19
N THR A 63 24.76 2.25 57.94
CA THR A 63 26.15 2.61 57.57
C THR A 63 26.19 3.23 56.15
N ALA A 64 27.08 4.21 55.96
CA ALA A 64 27.40 4.87 54.68
C ALA A 64 28.84 5.46 54.81
N PRO A 65 29.42 6.20 53.82
CA PRO A 65 30.17 5.59 52.72
C PRO A 65 31.58 6.20 52.50
N SER A 66 32.43 5.54 51.69
CA SER A 66 33.68 6.09 51.11
C SER A 66 34.14 5.22 49.93
N GLY A 67 34.82 5.70 48.87
CA GLY A 67 35.23 7.07 48.51
C GLY A 67 35.76 7.15 47.05
N ARG A 68 36.23 8.34 46.62
CA ARG A 68 36.97 8.59 45.35
C ARG A 68 38.35 9.21 45.67
N PRO A 69 39.38 9.01 44.83
CA PRO A 69 39.90 10.10 43.95
C PRO A 69 40.19 9.59 42.51
N ARG A 70 40.00 10.34 41.40
CA ARG A 70 40.70 11.53 40.82
C ARG A 70 42.07 11.26 40.16
N GLY A 71 42.20 11.73 38.91
CA GLY A 71 43.43 11.92 38.11
C GLY A 71 43.63 10.89 37.00
N ARG A 72 44.29 11.16 35.87
CA ARG A 72 44.47 12.31 34.96
C ARG A 72 45.37 11.78 33.80
N ASP A 73 45.51 12.56 32.73
CA ASP A 73 46.60 12.53 31.73
C ASP A 73 46.59 11.52 30.54
N SER A 74 47.01 12.09 29.41
CA SER A 74 47.41 11.53 28.09
C SER A 74 48.56 12.41 27.56
N PRO A 75 49.29 12.08 26.47
CA PRO A 75 49.68 10.78 25.88
C PRO A 75 51.23 10.61 25.98
N PRO A 76 51.92 9.83 25.12
CA PRO A 76 52.50 10.44 23.91
C PRO A 76 52.54 9.52 22.66
N THR A 77 53.37 9.90 21.68
CA THR A 77 53.34 9.53 20.26
C THR A 77 54.47 8.60 19.78
N ASP A 78 54.23 8.02 18.59
CA ASP A 78 55.17 7.94 17.45
C ASP A 78 55.96 6.64 17.09
N ASP A 79 56.25 6.60 15.78
CA ASP A 79 57.37 6.00 15.04
C ASP A 79 57.43 4.52 14.54
N ARG A 80 57.44 4.45 13.18
CA ARG A 80 58.26 3.63 12.23
C ARG A 80 58.01 2.12 12.01
N GLY A 81 58.04 1.75 10.70
CA GLY A 81 58.26 0.39 10.17
C GLY A 81 59.76 0.05 10.01
N PRO A 82 60.27 -0.63 8.95
CA PRO A 82 59.63 -1.06 7.67
C PRO A 82 60.02 -2.51 7.19
N GLY A 83 59.70 -2.86 5.92
CA GLY A 83 60.24 -4.03 5.17
C GLY A 83 59.16 -4.82 4.40
N ALA A 84 58.97 -4.70 3.07
CA ALA A 84 59.83 -5.11 1.94
C ALA A 84 60.02 -6.65 1.87
N ASP A 85 59.76 -7.43 0.81
CA ASP A 85 59.92 -7.20 -0.64
C ASP A 85 59.35 -8.42 -1.46
N ARG A 86 59.32 -8.31 -2.81
CA ARG A 86 59.37 -9.37 -3.87
C ARG A 86 58.24 -10.39 -4.17
N ARG A 87 57.48 -10.02 -5.22
CA ARG A 87 57.48 -10.59 -6.60
C ARG A 87 57.08 -12.06 -6.91
N SER A 88 56.24 -12.13 -7.96
CA SER A 88 56.22 -13.10 -9.10
C SER A 88 55.39 -14.39 -8.99
N GLY A 89 54.78 -14.80 -10.13
CA GLY A 89 54.06 -16.08 -10.25
C GLY A 89 52.91 -16.10 -11.28
N VAL A 90 53.23 -16.15 -12.58
CA VAL A 90 52.22 -16.31 -13.67
C VAL A 90 51.80 -17.77 -13.81
N ARG A 91 50.50 -18.07 -13.97
CA ARG A 91 49.97 -19.11 -14.90
C ARG A 91 48.43 -19.17 -15.04
N LYS A 92 48.00 -19.25 -16.31
CA LYS A 92 46.79 -19.86 -16.88
C LYS A 92 47.29 -20.75 -18.06
N PRO A 93 46.49 -21.52 -18.84
CA PRO A 93 45.03 -21.79 -18.79
C PRO A 93 44.68 -23.31 -18.84
N GLY A 94 43.37 -23.62 -18.92
CA GLY A 94 42.88 -24.95 -19.34
C GLY A 94 41.42 -24.89 -19.84
N ARG A 95 41.19 -25.16 -21.13
CA ARG A 95 39.85 -25.31 -21.76
C ARG A 95 39.56 -26.80 -22.00
N ARG A 96 38.29 -27.22 -21.97
CA ARG A 96 37.72 -28.25 -22.86
C ARG A 96 36.18 -28.15 -22.91
N MET A 97 35.58 -28.75 -23.94
CA MET A 97 34.19 -28.57 -24.41
C MET A 97 33.48 -29.93 -24.54
N VAL A 98 32.15 -29.97 -24.28
CA VAL A 98 31.04 -30.56 -25.10
C VAL A 98 31.13 -32.08 -25.41
N PRO A 99 30.06 -32.92 -25.21
CA PRO A 99 28.82 -32.83 -26.00
C PRO A 99 27.46 -33.19 -25.35
N LEU A 100 26.41 -33.03 -26.17
CA LEU A 100 24.97 -33.22 -25.93
C LEU A 100 24.51 -34.69 -25.82
N GLY A 101 23.32 -34.88 -25.24
CA GLY A 101 22.46 -36.06 -25.44
C GLY A 101 21.00 -35.79 -25.05
N ALA A 102 20.03 -36.22 -25.88
CA ALA A 102 18.59 -36.24 -25.60
C ALA A 102 18.08 -37.70 -25.61
N PRO A 103 16.89 -38.02 -25.05
CA PRO A 103 15.78 -38.35 -25.95
C PRO A 103 14.31 -38.18 -25.45
N LYS A 104 13.42 -37.99 -26.44
CA LYS A 104 12.04 -38.54 -26.65
C LYS A 104 10.89 -38.39 -25.61
N LEU A 105 9.91 -37.55 -26.02
CA LEU A 105 8.49 -37.85 -26.32
C LEU A 105 7.71 -38.96 -25.56
N GLY A 106 6.51 -38.58 -25.08
CA GLY A 106 5.38 -39.46 -24.79
C GLY A 106 4.03 -38.72 -24.96
N CYS A 107 3.03 -39.36 -25.57
CA CYS A 107 1.74 -38.72 -25.94
C CYS A 107 0.59 -39.06 -24.96
N GLY A 108 -0.35 -38.13 -24.79
CA GLY A 108 -1.64 -38.36 -24.11
C GLY A 108 -2.71 -37.36 -24.55
N ARG A 109 -3.94 -37.84 -24.84
CA ARG A 109 -5.09 -37.02 -25.32
C ARG A 109 -6.09 -36.71 -24.19
N PRO A 110 -7.00 -35.71 -24.36
CA PRO A 110 -7.55 -34.95 -23.24
C PRO A 110 -8.88 -35.46 -22.66
N GLY A 111 -9.07 -35.27 -21.36
CA GLY A 111 -10.38 -35.32 -20.70
C GLY A 111 -11.10 -33.97 -20.73
N ARG A 112 -12.42 -33.98 -21.00
CA ARG A 112 -13.29 -32.79 -20.90
C ARG A 112 -13.62 -32.48 -19.44
N VAL A 113 -13.53 -31.20 -19.03
CA VAL A 113 -14.07 -30.71 -17.74
C VAL A 113 -14.84 -29.41 -17.94
N ALA A 114 -15.86 -29.19 -17.09
CA ALA A 114 -16.90 -28.18 -17.22
C ALA A 114 -16.45 -26.72 -16.97
N ALA A 115 -17.32 -25.77 -17.34
CA ALA A 115 -17.03 -24.34 -17.32
C ALA A 115 -16.94 -23.73 -15.89
N PRO A 116 -16.00 -22.80 -15.64
CA PRO A 116 -15.83 -22.10 -14.37
C PRO A 116 -16.80 -20.89 -14.19
N PRO A 117 -16.97 -20.40 -12.95
CA PRO A 117 -17.95 -19.37 -12.59
C PRO A 117 -17.62 -17.97 -13.12
N THR A 118 -18.66 -17.16 -13.37
CA THR A 118 -18.54 -15.75 -13.76
C THR A 118 -19.05 -14.81 -12.65
N VAL A 119 -18.58 -13.56 -12.63
CA VAL A 119 -19.00 -12.50 -11.69
C VAL A 119 -19.51 -11.31 -12.49
N ARG A 120 -20.68 -10.76 -12.12
CA ARG A 120 -21.34 -9.68 -12.87
C ARG A 120 -21.40 -8.37 -12.09
N ALA A 121 -21.03 -7.27 -12.74
CA ALA A 121 -21.31 -5.90 -12.32
C ALA A 121 -22.64 -5.39 -12.93
N ALA A 122 -23.39 -4.54 -12.22
CA ALA A 122 -24.65 -3.96 -12.71
C ALA A 122 -24.83 -2.47 -12.38
N ARG A 123 -25.62 -1.77 -13.21
CA ARG A 123 -26.07 -0.37 -13.07
C ARG A 123 -27.53 -0.23 -13.53
N PRO A 124 -28.24 0.84 -13.12
CA PRO A 124 -29.69 0.98 -13.32
C PRO A 124 -30.08 1.34 -14.76
N THR A 125 -31.38 1.25 -15.03
CA THR A 125 -32.02 1.47 -16.33
C THR A 125 -32.96 2.65 -16.29
N HIS A 126 -32.99 3.47 -17.34
CA HIS A 126 -34.12 4.35 -17.65
C HIS A 126 -34.63 4.14 -19.08
N SER A 127 -35.90 4.48 -19.26
CA SER A 127 -36.72 4.47 -20.48
C SER A 127 -37.67 5.68 -20.36
N ARG A 128 -38.18 6.34 -21.40
CA ARG A 128 -38.68 5.88 -22.71
C ARG A 128 -38.68 7.03 -23.75
N ARG A 129 -38.72 6.65 -25.04
CA ARG A 129 -39.49 7.22 -26.18
C ARG A 129 -39.37 8.71 -26.58
N SER A 130 -39.47 8.91 -27.90
CA SER A 130 -39.66 10.16 -28.64
C SER A 130 -40.93 10.06 -29.50
N ALA A 131 -41.66 11.17 -29.73
CA ALA A 131 -42.19 11.58 -31.04
C ALA A 131 -43.07 12.87 -30.99
N ALA A 132 -42.90 13.74 -32.02
CA ALA A 132 -43.86 14.69 -32.65
C ALA A 132 -44.38 16.00 -31.94
N ASN A 133 -43.94 17.17 -32.43
CA ASN A 133 -44.65 18.19 -33.26
C ASN A 133 -46.20 18.42 -33.07
N VAL A 134 -46.86 19.60 -33.21
CA VAL A 134 -46.59 21.06 -33.53
C VAL A 134 -47.97 21.82 -33.52
N PRO A 135 -48.18 23.19 -33.63
CA PRO A 135 -47.41 24.44 -33.38
C PRO A 135 -48.22 25.53 -32.56
N ALA A 136 -47.94 26.84 -32.78
CA ALA A 136 -48.80 28.07 -32.68
C ALA A 136 -49.25 28.63 -31.29
N GLU A 137 -49.34 29.97 -31.03
CA GLU A 137 -49.04 31.20 -31.82
C GLU A 137 -48.84 32.46 -30.94
N HIS A 138 -48.11 33.47 -31.44
CA HIS A 138 -48.03 34.92 -31.08
C HIS A 138 -47.74 35.37 -29.61
N ALA A 139 -47.09 36.51 -29.28
CA ALA A 139 -46.64 37.68 -30.07
C ALA A 139 -45.25 38.26 -29.59
N SER A 140 -44.74 39.28 -30.30
CA SER A 140 -43.37 39.85 -30.23
C SER A 140 -43.36 41.33 -29.70
N PRO A 141 -42.32 42.17 -29.86
CA PRO A 141 -40.85 42.03 -29.67
C PRO A 141 -40.18 43.19 -28.84
N ALA A 142 -38.93 43.02 -28.40
CA ALA A 142 -37.94 44.12 -28.29
C ALA A 142 -36.47 43.63 -28.33
N ASP A 143 -35.71 44.16 -29.30
CA ASP A 143 -34.24 44.28 -29.47
C ASP A 143 -33.20 43.20 -29.09
N ARG A 144 -32.79 42.48 -30.16
CA ARG A 144 -31.42 42.23 -30.65
C ARG A 144 -30.21 42.54 -29.74
N VAL A 145 -29.36 41.52 -29.51
CA VAL A 145 -27.95 41.47 -29.99
C VAL A 145 -27.54 40.01 -30.28
N HIS A 146 -26.90 39.75 -31.43
CA HIS A 146 -26.33 38.45 -31.78
C HIS A 146 -25.06 38.10 -30.96
N ARG A 147 -25.03 36.90 -30.35
CA ARG A 147 -23.79 36.10 -30.22
C ARG A 147 -24.05 34.62 -30.53
N ARG A 148 -23.22 34.03 -31.39
CA ARG A 148 -23.33 32.65 -31.86
C ARG A 148 -23.18 31.66 -30.68
N GLY A 149 -24.19 30.83 -30.46
CA GLY A 149 -24.12 29.74 -29.48
C GLY A 149 -23.09 28.67 -29.91
N ARG A 150 -22.13 28.36 -29.05
CA ARG A 150 -21.26 27.19 -29.21
C ARG A 150 -22.09 25.91 -29.03
N PRO A 151 -21.81 24.82 -29.77
CA PRO A 151 -22.49 23.55 -29.55
C PRO A 151 -22.27 23.06 -28.12
N GLY A 152 -23.36 22.68 -27.45
CA GLY A 152 -23.34 22.27 -26.06
C GLY A 152 -22.42 21.07 -25.84
N ARG A 153 -21.54 21.16 -24.83
CA ARG A 153 -20.81 19.98 -24.35
C ARG A 153 -21.83 18.96 -23.87
N PHE A 154 -21.86 17.77 -24.48
CA PHE A 154 -22.46 16.60 -23.87
C PHE A 154 -21.79 16.38 -22.51
N ALA A 155 -22.49 16.69 -21.42
CA ALA A 155 -22.08 16.28 -20.10
C ALA A 155 -22.08 14.75 -20.07
N ARG A 156 -20.89 14.13 -20.00
CA ARG A 156 -20.78 12.69 -19.75
C ARG A 156 -21.40 12.42 -18.38
N GLU A 157 -22.64 11.95 -18.35
CA GLU A 157 -23.30 11.51 -17.12
C GLU A 157 -22.38 10.56 -16.36
N ARG A 158 -22.10 10.87 -15.08
CA ARG A 158 -21.07 10.14 -14.34
C ARG A 158 -21.47 8.67 -14.20
N PRO A 159 -20.67 7.73 -14.72
CA PRO A 159 -20.96 6.31 -14.55
C PRO A 159 -21.04 5.93 -13.06
N GLY A 160 -22.25 5.61 -12.58
CA GLY A 160 -22.56 5.27 -11.17
C GLY A 160 -21.73 4.13 -10.57
N ARG A 161 -21.90 3.81 -9.28
CA ARG A 161 -21.08 2.79 -8.63
C ARG A 161 -21.61 1.38 -8.91
N CYS A 162 -20.93 0.60 -9.76
CA CYS A 162 -21.32 -0.80 -9.98
C CYS A 162 -20.93 -1.65 -8.76
N ARG A 163 -21.74 -2.67 -8.50
CA ARG A 163 -21.50 -3.69 -7.47
C ARG A 163 -21.61 -5.10 -8.08
N ASN A 164 -20.97 -6.06 -7.45
CA ASN A 164 -21.08 -7.48 -7.75
C ASN A 164 -22.52 -7.94 -7.46
N ALA A 165 -23.27 -8.28 -8.50
CA ALA A 165 -24.69 -8.63 -8.43
C ALA A 165 -24.92 -10.11 -8.08
N ALA A 166 -24.03 -10.99 -8.53
CA ALA A 166 -24.09 -12.43 -8.28
C ALA A 166 -22.68 -13.04 -8.35
N VAL A 167 -22.51 -14.14 -7.61
CA VAL A 167 -21.41 -15.10 -7.72
C VAL A 167 -22.07 -16.47 -7.80
N SER A 168 -21.86 -17.22 -8.88
CA SER A 168 -22.59 -18.46 -9.16
C SER A 168 -21.69 -19.49 -9.83
N LYS A 169 -21.87 -20.77 -9.49
CA LYS A 169 -21.28 -21.90 -10.23
C LYS A 169 -21.88 -22.09 -11.64
N GLY A 170 -23.11 -21.63 -11.86
CA GLY A 170 -23.76 -21.67 -13.17
C GLY A 170 -23.37 -20.50 -14.04
N ALA A 171 -23.63 -20.62 -15.35
CA ALA A 171 -23.39 -19.54 -16.30
C ALA A 171 -24.24 -18.30 -15.97
N LEU A 172 -23.61 -17.11 -15.92
CA LEU A 172 -24.29 -15.83 -15.82
C LEU A 172 -24.40 -15.17 -17.19
N GLN A 173 -25.50 -14.45 -17.41
CA GLN A 173 -25.68 -13.59 -18.59
C GLN A 173 -25.47 -12.11 -18.23
N GLY A 174 -24.84 -11.37 -19.14
CA GLY A 174 -24.52 -9.96 -19.01
C GLY A 174 -24.45 -9.27 -20.37
N ARG A 175 -24.39 -7.93 -20.39
CA ARG A 175 -24.25 -7.14 -21.63
C ARG A 175 -22.91 -7.35 -22.33
N GLN A 176 -21.89 -7.66 -21.55
CA GLN A 176 -20.57 -8.09 -21.97
C GLN A 176 -20.23 -9.34 -21.14
N VAL A 177 -19.57 -10.31 -21.77
CA VAL A 177 -19.06 -11.51 -21.11
C VAL A 177 -17.55 -11.50 -21.29
N ILE A 178 -16.82 -11.64 -20.18
CA ILE A 178 -15.38 -11.84 -20.18
C ILE A 178 -15.16 -13.34 -19.99
N ASP A 179 -14.45 -13.97 -20.92
CA ASP A 179 -14.05 -15.37 -20.77
C ASP A 179 -12.80 -15.44 -19.88
N ALA A 180 -12.97 -15.96 -18.67
CA ALA A 180 -11.91 -16.14 -17.69
C ALA A 180 -11.47 -17.61 -17.54
N ARG A 181 -11.74 -18.46 -18.53
CA ARG A 181 -11.26 -19.86 -18.52
C ARG A 181 -9.73 -19.91 -18.46
N GLY A 182 -9.20 -20.70 -17.52
CA GLY A 182 -7.76 -20.80 -17.26
C GLY A 182 -7.17 -19.60 -16.47
N LEU A 183 -7.95 -18.56 -16.20
CA LEU A 183 -7.51 -17.36 -15.49
C LEU A 183 -7.98 -17.38 -14.02
N VAL A 184 -7.31 -16.59 -13.19
CA VAL A 184 -7.72 -16.31 -11.81
C VAL A 184 -8.57 -15.04 -11.80
N VAL A 185 -9.77 -15.10 -11.22
CA VAL A 185 -10.61 -13.93 -10.94
C VAL A 185 -10.49 -13.58 -9.46
N ALA A 186 -9.85 -12.46 -9.17
CA ALA A 186 -9.57 -11.99 -7.82
C ALA A 186 -10.26 -10.63 -7.55
N PRO A 187 -10.46 -10.23 -6.27
CA PRO A 187 -10.77 -8.84 -5.98
C PRO A 187 -9.63 -7.96 -6.50
N GLY A 188 -9.95 -6.78 -7.03
CA GLY A 188 -8.96 -5.80 -7.41
C GLY A 188 -8.03 -5.47 -6.24
N PHE A 189 -6.74 -5.34 -6.51
CA PHE A 189 -5.75 -5.13 -5.45
C PHE A 189 -5.87 -3.71 -4.89
N ILE A 190 -5.46 -3.57 -3.62
CA ILE A 190 -5.53 -2.34 -2.84
C ILE A 190 -4.13 -2.08 -2.32
N ASP A 191 -3.48 -1.06 -2.88
CA ASP A 191 -2.22 -0.56 -2.37
C ASP A 191 -2.49 0.44 -1.23
N LEU A 192 -1.96 0.16 -0.04
CA LEU A 192 -2.03 1.06 1.10
C LEU A 192 -1.03 2.21 1.00
N HIS A 193 0.00 2.08 0.17
CA HIS A 193 1.17 2.92 0.24
C HIS A 193 1.73 3.23 -1.15
N VAL A 194 1.35 4.39 -1.67
CA VAL A 194 1.97 5.03 -2.84
C VAL A 194 2.20 6.50 -2.57
N HIS A 195 3.28 7.06 -3.09
CA HIS A 195 3.48 8.51 -3.17
C HIS A 195 3.08 9.05 -4.55
N GLY A 196 3.24 8.24 -5.60
CA GLY A 196 2.86 8.60 -6.96
C GLY A 196 1.35 8.46 -7.17
N GLN A 197 0.62 9.58 -7.22
CA GLN A 197 -0.83 9.64 -7.49
C GLN A 197 -1.18 10.45 -8.75
N THR A 198 -0.32 10.37 -9.78
CA THR A 198 -0.55 10.95 -11.12
C THR A 198 -1.15 9.91 -12.09
N ASP A 199 -1.63 10.35 -13.26
CA ASP A 199 -2.10 9.43 -14.31
C ASP A 199 -1.02 8.41 -14.69
N GLU A 200 0.23 8.84 -14.92
CA GLU A 200 1.38 7.97 -15.16
C GLU A 200 1.47 6.79 -14.16
N ASN A 201 1.38 7.10 -12.86
CA ASN A 201 1.44 6.09 -11.80
C ASN A 201 0.19 5.19 -11.83
N TYR A 202 -1.01 5.77 -11.94
CA TYR A 202 -2.25 5.00 -12.00
C TYR A 202 -2.31 4.04 -13.20
N ARG A 203 -1.68 4.39 -14.34
CA ARG A 203 -1.58 3.52 -15.52
C ARG A 203 -0.76 2.26 -15.22
N VAL A 204 0.41 2.38 -14.57
CA VAL A 204 1.22 1.20 -14.22
C VAL A 204 0.60 0.39 -13.08
N TYR A 205 0.00 1.03 -12.08
CA TYR A 205 -0.76 0.34 -11.02
C TYR A 205 -1.92 -0.49 -11.61
N ALA A 206 -2.69 0.08 -12.55
CA ALA A 206 -3.76 -0.64 -13.22
C ALA A 206 -3.25 -1.83 -14.05
N MET A 207 -2.09 -1.70 -14.70
CA MET A 207 -1.42 -2.82 -15.38
C MET A 207 -0.88 -3.89 -14.43
N ASP A 208 -0.68 -3.57 -13.16
CA ASP A 208 -0.29 -4.48 -12.08
C ASP A 208 -1.48 -5.02 -11.26
N GLY A 209 -2.72 -4.85 -11.75
CA GLY A 209 -3.92 -5.39 -11.10
C GLY A 209 -4.49 -4.55 -9.94
N VAL A 210 -3.90 -3.39 -9.66
CA VAL A 210 -4.32 -2.47 -8.60
C VAL A 210 -5.55 -1.69 -9.05
N THR A 211 -6.53 -1.58 -8.14
CA THR A 211 -7.80 -0.87 -8.36
C THR A 211 -8.05 0.25 -7.36
N THR A 212 -7.25 0.30 -6.29
CA THR A 212 -7.25 1.33 -5.26
C THR A 212 -5.81 1.55 -4.85
N ALA A 213 -5.32 2.79 -4.91
CA ALA A 213 -3.99 3.16 -4.40
C ALA A 213 -4.13 4.36 -3.45
N LEU A 214 -3.35 4.39 -2.37
CA LEU A 214 -3.53 5.32 -1.26
C LEU A 214 -2.19 5.90 -0.79
N GLU A 215 -2.13 7.20 -0.54
CA GLU A 215 -0.99 7.89 0.09
C GLU A 215 -1.23 7.96 1.59
N LEU A 216 -0.72 6.97 2.33
CA LEU A 216 -0.98 6.86 3.76
C LEU A 216 0.24 7.18 4.65
N GLU A 217 1.49 6.98 4.20
CA GLU A 217 2.69 7.24 5.02
C GLU A 217 3.04 8.73 5.11
N VAL A 218 3.23 9.41 3.97
CA VAL A 218 3.54 10.84 4.00
C VAL A 218 2.25 11.62 4.19
N GLY A 219 1.17 11.19 3.52
CA GLY A 219 -0.13 11.88 3.55
C GLY A 219 -0.11 13.23 2.82
N VAL A 220 -1.22 13.98 2.93
CA VAL A 220 -1.37 15.30 2.32
C VAL A 220 -1.60 16.40 3.34
N GLY A 221 -1.10 17.61 3.04
CA GLY A 221 -1.32 18.81 3.86
C GLY A 221 -2.73 19.40 3.69
N ASP A 222 -3.28 19.35 2.47
CA ASP A 222 -4.65 19.79 2.17
C ASP A 222 -5.47 18.60 1.62
N VAL A 223 -6.24 17.99 2.52
CA VAL A 223 -7.12 16.85 2.24
C VAL A 223 -8.27 17.22 1.29
N PRO A 224 -9.02 18.33 1.50
CA PRO A 224 -10.00 18.84 0.52
C PRO A 224 -9.42 19.04 -0.90
N ALA A 225 -8.28 19.70 -1.05
CA ALA A 225 -7.67 19.99 -2.34
C ALA A 225 -7.18 18.71 -3.03
N PHE A 226 -6.54 17.80 -2.30
CA PHE A 226 -6.15 16.48 -2.81
C PHE A 226 -7.33 15.75 -3.44
N TYR A 227 -8.45 15.60 -2.71
CA TYR A 227 -9.57 14.83 -3.26
C TYR A 227 -10.28 15.56 -4.41
N SER A 228 -10.25 16.90 -4.43
CA SER A 228 -10.88 17.73 -5.46
C SER A 228 -10.08 17.77 -6.75
N SER A 229 -8.74 17.73 -6.68
CA SER A 229 -7.87 17.69 -7.88
C SER A 229 -8.09 16.41 -8.70
N HIS A 230 -8.40 15.30 -8.01
CA HIS A 230 -8.61 13.95 -8.55
C HIS A 230 -10.05 13.65 -9.03
N ASP A 231 -11.06 14.38 -8.54
CA ASP A 231 -12.47 14.03 -8.81
C ASP A 231 -12.82 14.04 -10.30
N GLY A 232 -13.37 12.92 -10.78
CA GLY A 232 -13.72 12.71 -12.18
C GLY A 232 -12.54 12.55 -13.14
N LYS A 233 -11.29 12.50 -12.66
CA LYS A 233 -10.05 12.41 -13.46
C LYS A 233 -9.20 11.17 -13.17
N SER A 234 -9.48 10.41 -12.12
CA SER A 234 -8.66 9.26 -11.73
C SER A 234 -9.06 7.97 -12.43
N LEU A 235 -8.06 7.25 -12.95
CA LEU A 235 -8.22 5.93 -13.56
C LEU A 235 -8.63 4.87 -12.54
N ILE A 236 -8.01 4.87 -11.34
CA ILE A 236 -8.28 3.93 -10.24
C ILE A 236 -8.81 4.66 -8.99
N ASN A 237 -9.30 3.93 -7.99
CA ASN A 237 -9.72 4.56 -6.72
C ASN A 237 -8.49 5.14 -5.98
N TYR A 238 -8.67 6.28 -5.31
CA TYR A 238 -7.58 7.11 -4.76
C TYR A 238 -7.91 7.61 -3.35
N GLY A 239 -6.91 7.89 -2.53
CA GLY A 239 -7.11 8.34 -1.16
C GLY A 239 -5.83 8.78 -0.46
N ALA A 240 -5.97 9.45 0.69
CA ALA A 240 -4.83 9.92 1.47
C ALA A 240 -5.08 9.94 2.98
N SER A 241 -3.99 9.95 3.75
CA SER A 241 -3.95 10.32 5.17
C SER A 241 -3.77 11.84 5.33
N ALA A 242 -4.08 12.37 6.52
CA ALA A 242 -3.63 13.69 6.94
C ALA A 242 -2.14 13.59 7.32
N SER A 243 -1.33 14.60 7.02
CA SER A 243 0.12 14.49 7.16
C SER A 243 0.67 15.17 8.42
N HIS A 244 1.39 14.43 9.26
CA HIS A 244 2.27 15.00 10.28
C HIS A 244 3.44 15.76 9.63
N ILE A 245 4.07 15.18 8.60
CA ILE A 245 5.19 15.80 7.88
C ILE A 245 4.80 17.18 7.31
N LYS A 246 3.69 17.27 6.56
CA LYS A 246 3.26 18.54 5.96
C LYS A 246 2.79 19.57 6.99
N ALA A 247 2.14 19.13 8.07
CA ALA A 247 1.80 20.01 9.17
C ALA A 247 3.08 20.60 9.80
N ARG A 248 4.10 19.76 10.05
CA ARG A 248 5.39 20.20 10.59
C ARG A 248 6.11 21.18 9.66
N MET A 249 6.19 20.87 8.37
CA MET A 249 6.75 21.78 7.35
C MET A 249 6.05 23.15 7.37
N ALA A 250 4.70 23.16 7.36
CA ALA A 250 3.92 24.40 7.35
C ALA A 250 4.12 25.25 8.62
N VAL A 251 4.11 24.60 9.79
CA VAL A 251 4.18 25.24 11.12
C VAL A 251 5.58 25.71 11.50
N MET A 252 6.61 25.03 11.00
CA MET A 252 8.01 25.41 11.23
C MET A 252 8.58 26.31 10.12
N HIS A 253 7.80 26.56 9.06
CA HIS A 253 8.15 27.34 7.88
C HIS A 253 9.30 26.75 7.06
N ASP A 254 9.33 25.41 6.96
CA ASP A 254 10.24 24.64 6.10
C ASP A 254 10.03 25.06 4.64
N GLY A 255 11.09 25.49 3.95
CA GLY A 255 10.94 26.12 2.64
C GLY A 255 12.05 27.05 2.15
N GLY A 256 13.21 27.14 2.82
CA GLY A 256 14.33 27.97 2.34
C GLY A 256 14.81 27.59 0.92
N THR A 257 14.69 26.30 0.58
CA THR A 257 14.88 25.72 -0.76
C THR A 257 13.79 24.70 -1.14
N ALA A 258 12.81 24.48 -0.26
CA ALA A 258 11.98 23.25 -0.21
C ALA A 258 10.48 23.42 -0.52
N ARG A 259 10.04 24.56 -1.09
CA ARG A 259 8.61 24.76 -1.41
C ARG A 259 8.10 23.73 -2.43
N GLY A 260 7.35 22.75 -1.93
CA GLY A 260 6.70 21.71 -2.75
C GLY A 260 7.43 20.36 -2.80
N THR A 261 8.46 20.13 -1.99
CA THR A 261 9.13 18.82 -1.85
C THR A 261 8.21 17.76 -1.24
N LEU A 262 8.61 16.49 -1.30
CA LEU A 262 7.89 15.40 -0.62
C LEU A 262 8.21 15.39 0.88
N LEU A 263 9.47 15.63 1.22
CA LEU A 263 10.01 15.52 2.58
C LEU A 263 10.53 16.87 3.11
N PRO A 264 10.66 17.05 4.44
CA PRO A 264 11.21 18.27 5.01
C PRO A 264 12.72 18.33 4.76
N LEU A 265 13.25 19.51 4.47
CA LEU A 265 14.67 19.69 4.15
C LEU A 265 15.42 20.64 5.10
N ASP A 266 14.71 21.40 5.95
CA ASP A 266 15.31 22.36 6.88
C ASP A 266 14.77 22.21 8.31
N SER A 267 14.20 23.26 8.87
CA SER A 267 13.68 23.38 10.24
C SER A 267 12.79 22.23 10.68
N ALA A 268 11.92 21.69 9.81
CA ALA A 268 11.03 20.59 10.15
C ALA A 268 11.76 19.24 10.26
N GLY A 269 12.91 19.06 9.61
CA GLY A 269 13.76 17.89 9.83
C GLY A 269 14.56 17.98 11.14
N HIS A 270 15.16 19.15 11.37
CA HIS A 270 16.33 19.30 12.25
C HIS A 270 16.07 19.93 13.62
N ASN A 271 15.01 20.73 13.78
CA ASN A 271 14.71 21.43 15.03
C ASN A 271 13.58 20.74 15.79
N ALA A 272 13.60 20.78 17.12
CA ALA A 272 12.45 20.37 17.93
C ALA A 272 11.31 21.41 17.81
N ALA A 273 10.06 20.95 17.84
CA ALA A 273 8.90 21.85 17.86
C ALA A 273 8.59 22.29 19.30
N SER A 274 8.19 23.55 19.48
CA SER A 274 7.64 24.05 20.74
C SER A 274 6.21 23.53 20.98
N ASP A 275 5.72 23.56 22.22
CA ASP A 275 4.36 23.11 22.56
C ASP A 275 3.26 23.80 21.75
N LEU A 276 3.44 25.10 21.43
CA LEU A 276 2.52 25.85 20.55
C LEU A 276 2.53 25.31 19.12
N GLN A 277 3.71 24.97 18.58
CA GLN A 277 3.84 24.35 17.26
C GLN A 277 3.26 22.92 17.25
N ILE A 278 3.42 22.15 18.33
CA ILE A 278 2.82 20.81 18.47
C ILE A 278 1.29 20.91 18.49
N ALA A 279 0.73 21.86 19.25
CA ALA A 279 -0.71 22.11 19.29
C ALA A 279 -1.27 22.52 17.91
N GLU A 280 -0.56 23.39 17.17
CA GLU A 280 -0.96 23.81 15.83
C GLU A 280 -0.84 22.68 14.79
N MET A 281 0.24 21.89 14.81
CA MET A 281 0.36 20.69 13.96
C MET A 281 -0.81 19.73 14.20
N ARG A 282 -1.15 19.48 15.48
CA ARG A 282 -2.30 18.68 15.85
C ARG A 282 -3.62 19.26 15.33
N ARG A 283 -3.82 20.59 15.39
CA ARG A 283 -5.02 21.25 14.84
C ARG A 283 -5.16 21.00 13.33
N GLN A 284 -4.07 21.11 12.57
CA GLN A 284 -4.05 20.86 11.13
C GLN A 284 -4.35 19.39 10.80
N ILE A 285 -3.77 18.45 11.54
CA ILE A 285 -4.06 17.00 11.42
C ILE A 285 -5.53 16.72 11.72
N GLU A 286 -6.08 17.23 12.83
CA GLU A 286 -7.49 17.04 13.19
C GLU A 286 -8.44 17.65 12.13
N ALA A 287 -8.09 18.78 11.50
CA ALA A 287 -8.85 19.35 10.38
C ALA A 287 -8.82 18.44 9.14
N GLY A 288 -7.66 17.88 8.78
CA GLY A 288 -7.54 16.90 7.68
C GLY A 288 -8.34 15.61 7.92
N LEU A 289 -8.37 15.14 9.17
CA LEU A 289 -9.20 14.01 9.59
C LEU A 289 -10.69 14.32 9.52
N ALA A 290 -11.12 15.52 9.93
CA ALA A 290 -12.51 15.98 9.79
C ALA A 290 -12.93 16.12 8.31
N ALA A 291 -12.01 16.49 7.41
CA ALA A 291 -12.20 16.54 5.96
C ALA A 291 -12.25 15.14 5.27
N GLY A 292 -12.11 14.06 6.04
CA GLY A 292 -12.27 12.69 5.57
C GLY A 292 -10.98 11.99 5.14
N ALA A 293 -9.81 12.37 5.68
CA ALA A 293 -8.60 11.56 5.54
C ALA A 293 -8.77 10.14 6.14
N LEU A 294 -7.99 9.19 5.63
CA LEU A 294 -8.07 7.76 6.01
C LEU A 294 -7.25 7.38 7.25
N GLY A 295 -6.42 8.29 7.76
CA GLY A 295 -5.48 8.06 8.84
C GLY A 295 -4.58 9.27 9.02
N VAL A 296 -3.52 9.12 9.81
CA VAL A 296 -2.43 10.09 9.90
C VAL A 296 -1.15 9.46 9.38
N GLY A 297 -0.49 10.09 8.41
CA GLY A 297 0.82 9.72 7.93
C GLY A 297 1.92 10.39 8.74
N MET A 298 2.99 9.67 9.06
CA MET A 298 4.12 10.10 9.88
C MET A 298 5.41 9.41 9.43
N GLY A 299 6.47 10.18 9.16
CA GLY A 299 7.79 9.64 8.85
C GLY A 299 8.85 10.17 9.80
N LEU A 300 9.28 9.34 10.75
CA LEU A 300 10.16 9.73 11.85
C LEU A 300 11.65 9.73 11.48
N GLU A 301 12.07 8.92 10.50
CA GLU A 301 13.45 9.00 9.96
C GLU A 301 13.64 10.27 9.09
N TYR A 302 12.54 10.88 8.64
CA TYR A 302 12.52 12.18 7.95
C TYR A 302 12.25 13.36 8.87
N THR A 303 11.75 13.12 10.09
CA THR A 303 11.55 14.15 11.13
C THR A 303 12.31 13.76 12.41
N PRO A 304 13.63 13.53 12.36
CA PRO A 304 14.39 12.96 13.48
C PRO A 304 14.32 13.82 14.75
N ALA A 305 14.13 15.15 14.62
CA ALA A 305 13.96 16.07 15.74
C ALA A 305 12.54 16.13 16.35
N ALA A 306 11.54 15.42 15.79
CA ALA A 306 10.20 15.35 16.37
C ALA A 306 10.24 14.60 17.72
N THR A 307 9.78 15.23 18.82
CA THR A 307 9.95 14.66 20.15
C THR A 307 9.04 13.45 20.41
N ARG A 308 9.36 12.61 21.41
CA ARG A 308 8.45 11.51 21.83
C ARG A 308 7.06 12.04 22.26
N TYR A 309 7.01 13.25 22.82
CA TYR A 309 5.76 13.89 23.24
C TYR A 309 4.93 14.37 22.04
N GLU A 310 5.58 14.90 21.01
CA GLU A 310 4.93 15.25 19.74
C GLU A 310 4.32 14.02 19.05
N VAL A 311 5.06 12.91 18.99
CA VAL A 311 4.53 11.63 18.48
C VAL A 311 3.28 11.23 19.27
N LEU A 312 3.29 11.38 20.59
CA LEU A 312 2.14 11.08 21.43
C LEU A 312 0.93 11.99 21.16
N GLU A 313 1.13 13.29 20.88
CA GLU A 313 0.04 14.20 20.49
C GLU A 313 -0.59 13.84 19.15
N VAL A 314 0.21 13.39 18.16
CA VAL A 314 -0.33 12.88 16.88
C VAL A 314 -1.15 11.60 17.11
N PHE A 315 -0.67 10.69 17.94
CA PHE A 315 -1.43 9.48 18.31
C PHE A 315 -2.72 9.82 19.08
N ARG A 316 -2.72 10.84 19.95
CA ARG A 316 -3.94 11.35 20.62
C ARG A 316 -4.96 11.89 19.61
N ALA A 317 -4.52 12.62 18.58
CA ALA A 317 -5.38 13.06 17.48
C ALA A 317 -5.98 11.85 16.72
N ALA A 318 -5.16 10.86 16.36
CA ALA A 318 -5.62 9.65 15.68
C ALA A 318 -6.63 8.84 16.51
N ALA A 319 -6.39 8.71 17.83
CA ALA A 319 -7.32 8.07 18.77
C ALA A 319 -8.69 8.78 18.84
N ARG A 320 -8.70 10.12 18.92
CA ARG A 320 -9.94 10.94 18.91
C ARG A 320 -10.79 10.69 17.66
N TYR A 321 -10.15 10.46 16.51
CA TYR A 321 -10.84 10.16 15.26
C TYR A 321 -11.07 8.66 15.02
N ARG A 322 -10.47 7.77 15.84
CA ARG A 322 -10.47 6.31 15.69
C ARG A 322 -9.91 5.84 14.35
N VAL A 323 -8.82 6.46 13.92
CA VAL A 323 -8.10 6.14 12.69
C VAL A 323 -6.70 5.60 12.99
N PRO A 324 -6.10 4.80 12.09
CA PRO A 324 -4.71 4.39 12.23
C PRO A 324 -3.71 5.53 11.98
N VAL A 325 -2.56 5.45 12.64
CA VAL A 325 -1.33 6.16 12.24
C VAL A 325 -0.50 5.23 11.36
N PHE A 326 -0.07 5.70 10.18
CA PHE A 326 0.83 4.99 9.27
C PHE A 326 2.23 5.57 9.46
N VAL A 327 3.18 4.74 9.92
CA VAL A 327 4.46 5.24 10.44
C VAL A 327 5.65 4.60 9.74
N HIS A 328 6.48 5.44 9.09
CA HIS A 328 7.89 5.13 8.81
C HIS A 328 8.67 5.39 10.10
N THR A 329 9.20 4.31 10.69
CA THR A 329 9.84 4.31 12.01
C THR A 329 11.14 5.13 12.05
N ARG A 330 11.52 5.63 13.23
CA ARG A 330 12.59 6.63 13.36
C ARG A 330 13.97 6.19 12.87
N ALA A 331 14.30 4.92 13.03
CA ALA A 331 15.59 4.40 12.65
C ALA A 331 15.49 2.97 12.11
N THR A 332 16.60 2.54 11.49
CA THR A 332 16.66 1.41 10.58
C THR A 332 17.83 0.47 10.93
N GLY A 333 17.56 -0.83 11.05
CA GLY A 333 18.55 -1.86 11.35
C GLY A 333 18.72 -2.23 12.83
N ILE A 334 19.87 -2.81 13.18
CA ILE A 334 20.12 -3.49 14.47
C ILE A 334 21.05 -2.72 15.43
N SER A 335 21.59 -1.57 15.02
CA SER A 335 22.57 -0.82 15.80
C SER A 335 21.90 -0.08 16.96
N GLU A 336 22.45 -0.19 18.17
CA GLU A 336 21.99 0.58 19.33
C GLU A 336 23.02 1.64 19.75
N PRO A 337 22.58 2.81 20.24
CA PRO A 337 21.19 3.28 20.30
C PRO A 337 20.65 3.62 18.91
N GLY A 338 19.32 3.66 18.76
CA GLY A 338 18.65 4.00 17.51
C GLY A 338 18.43 2.80 16.58
N SER A 339 18.06 1.63 17.10
CA SER A 339 17.66 0.50 16.25
C SER A 339 16.20 0.56 15.80
N SER A 340 15.82 -0.37 14.90
CA SER A 340 14.42 -0.69 14.64
C SER A 340 13.68 -1.18 15.88
N ILE A 341 14.35 -1.82 16.85
CA ILE A 341 13.70 -2.31 18.08
C ILE A 341 13.23 -1.13 18.93
N GLU A 342 14.12 -0.17 19.21
CA GLU A 342 13.76 1.07 19.93
C GLU A 342 12.65 1.84 19.19
N SER A 343 12.75 1.91 17.86
CA SER A 343 11.78 2.64 17.03
C SER A 343 10.40 1.96 16.97
N TYR A 344 10.33 0.63 17.08
CA TYR A 344 9.06 -0.11 17.14
C TYR A 344 8.45 0.01 18.55
N LEU A 345 9.28 0.00 19.60
CA LEU A 345 8.84 0.24 20.98
C LEU A 345 8.29 1.67 21.16
N GLU A 346 8.84 2.69 20.50
CA GLU A 346 8.29 4.05 20.46
C GLU A 346 6.82 4.06 20.00
N VAL A 347 6.54 3.49 18.82
CA VAL A 347 5.21 3.59 18.18
C VAL A 347 4.19 2.61 18.79
N ILE A 348 4.63 1.45 19.26
CA ILE A 348 3.80 0.51 20.02
C ILE A 348 3.46 1.12 21.39
N GLY A 349 4.41 1.80 22.05
CA GLY A 349 4.17 2.54 23.29
C GLY A 349 3.17 3.68 23.10
N ALA A 350 3.32 4.49 22.05
CA ALA A 350 2.34 5.54 21.71
C ALA A 350 0.94 4.97 21.42
N SER A 351 0.85 3.82 20.73
CA SER A 351 -0.41 3.09 20.52
C SER A 351 -1.03 2.62 21.84
N ALA A 352 -0.24 2.02 22.73
CA ALA A 352 -0.69 1.52 24.03
C ALA A 352 -1.19 2.65 24.98
N ILE A 353 -0.52 3.81 24.99
CA ILE A 353 -0.92 4.95 25.84
C ILE A 353 -2.21 5.61 25.35
N THR A 354 -2.46 5.64 24.03
CA THR A 354 -3.55 6.44 23.43
C THR A 354 -4.74 5.62 22.95
N GLY A 355 -4.56 4.32 22.72
CA GLY A 355 -5.54 3.46 22.04
C GLY A 355 -5.64 3.69 20.53
N ALA A 356 -4.77 4.51 19.92
CA ALA A 356 -4.72 4.68 18.47
C ALA A 356 -4.15 3.42 17.79
N PRO A 357 -4.79 2.87 16.75
CA PRO A 357 -4.19 1.84 15.91
C PRO A 357 -2.93 2.35 15.21
N VAL A 358 -1.98 1.45 14.94
CA VAL A 358 -0.76 1.77 14.19
C VAL A 358 -0.51 0.77 13.07
N HIS A 359 -0.07 1.30 11.93
CA HIS A 359 0.39 0.55 10.78
C HIS A 359 1.84 0.93 10.52
N ILE A 360 2.78 0.01 10.76
CA ILE A 360 4.20 0.25 10.52
C ILE A 360 4.49 -0.09 9.07
N VAL A 361 4.91 0.90 8.28
CA VAL A 361 5.11 0.71 6.83
C VAL A 361 6.41 -0.03 6.52
N HIS A 362 6.41 -0.69 5.35
CA HIS A 362 7.55 -1.37 4.73
C HIS A 362 8.58 -2.00 5.71
N VAL A 363 8.14 -2.98 6.51
CA VAL A 363 8.97 -3.67 7.52
C VAL A 363 10.27 -4.22 6.94
N ASN A 364 10.25 -4.67 5.69
CA ASN A 364 11.44 -5.14 4.95
C ASN A 364 12.54 -4.07 4.88
N SER A 365 12.18 -2.80 4.71
CA SER A 365 13.13 -1.70 4.52
C SER A 365 13.64 -1.13 5.84
N THR A 366 12.74 -0.93 6.81
CA THR A 366 13.11 -0.34 8.10
C THR A 366 13.74 -1.35 9.05
N SER A 367 13.37 -2.63 8.99
CA SER A 367 13.90 -3.64 9.91
C SER A 367 15.19 -4.29 9.44
N LEU A 368 15.37 -4.50 8.12
CA LEU A 368 16.52 -5.24 7.56
C LEU A 368 16.73 -6.58 8.32
N ALA A 369 17.93 -6.83 8.85
CA ALA A 369 18.25 -8.00 9.67
C ALA A 369 17.41 -8.13 10.96
N ALA A 370 16.78 -7.05 11.44
CA ALA A 370 15.88 -7.08 12.60
C ALA A 370 14.49 -7.67 12.29
N THR A 371 14.15 -7.91 11.01
CA THR A 371 12.80 -8.31 10.56
C THR A 371 12.15 -9.44 11.39
N PRO A 372 12.84 -10.54 11.77
CA PRO A 372 12.24 -11.57 12.63
C PRO A 372 11.84 -11.05 14.02
N ARG A 373 12.64 -10.15 14.59
CA ARG A 373 12.42 -9.57 15.93
C ARG A 373 11.32 -8.51 15.90
N THR A 374 11.30 -7.64 14.89
CA THR A 374 10.25 -6.61 14.76
C THR A 374 8.88 -7.22 14.43
N LEU A 375 8.83 -8.30 13.64
CA LEU A 375 7.61 -9.09 13.43
C LEU A 375 7.12 -9.77 14.72
N ALA A 376 8.03 -10.24 15.58
CA ALA A 376 7.68 -10.80 16.89
C ALA A 376 7.03 -9.74 17.80
N LEU A 377 7.61 -8.53 17.89
CA LEU A 377 7.02 -7.40 18.63
C LEU A 377 5.60 -7.05 18.12
N ILE A 378 5.38 -7.04 16.81
CA ILE A 378 4.05 -6.79 16.22
C ILE A 378 3.06 -7.89 16.61
N ARG A 379 3.47 -9.17 16.58
CA ARG A 379 2.65 -10.30 17.00
C ARG A 379 2.27 -10.17 18.49
N GLU A 380 3.26 -9.97 19.35
CA GLU A 380 3.07 -9.91 20.81
C GLU A 380 2.20 -8.71 21.20
N ALA A 381 2.40 -7.53 20.59
CA ALA A 381 1.53 -6.39 20.77
C ALA A 381 0.06 -6.69 20.42
N ARG A 382 -0.18 -7.45 19.34
CA ARG A 382 -1.54 -7.89 18.95
C ARG A 382 -2.13 -8.95 19.88
N GLU A 383 -1.30 -9.85 20.41
CA GLU A 383 -1.70 -10.85 21.41
C GLU A 383 -2.08 -10.18 22.74
N HIS A 384 -1.43 -9.06 23.08
CA HIS A 384 -1.82 -8.15 24.15
C HIS A 384 -2.97 -7.17 23.80
N GLY A 385 -3.62 -7.34 22.64
CA GLY A 385 -4.84 -6.62 22.27
C GLY A 385 -4.64 -5.26 21.57
N LEU A 386 -3.40 -4.85 21.27
CA LEU A 386 -3.13 -3.61 20.53
C LEU A 386 -3.41 -3.78 19.03
N ASP A 387 -3.95 -2.73 18.39
CA ASP A 387 -4.25 -2.74 16.95
C ASP A 387 -3.02 -2.32 16.12
N VAL A 388 -1.98 -3.16 16.18
CA VAL A 388 -0.70 -3.02 15.47
C VAL A 388 -0.70 -3.89 14.21
N THR A 389 -0.31 -3.34 13.06
CA THR A 389 -0.20 -4.07 11.79
C THR A 389 0.99 -3.58 10.95
N THR A 390 1.33 -4.29 9.87
CA THR A 390 2.47 -3.92 9.01
C THR A 390 2.29 -4.40 7.56
N GLU A 391 3.17 -3.92 6.68
CA GLU A 391 3.24 -4.20 5.24
C GLU A 391 4.70 -4.30 4.75
N ALA A 392 4.89 -4.79 3.54
CA ALA A 392 6.18 -4.83 2.84
C ALA A 392 6.00 -4.73 1.32
N TYR A 393 7.01 -4.20 0.64
CA TYR A 393 7.18 -4.36 -0.81
C TYR A 393 8.16 -5.49 -1.13
N PRO A 394 8.00 -6.22 -2.25
CA PRO A 394 8.82 -7.36 -2.64
C PRO A 394 10.12 -6.93 -3.35
N TYR A 395 10.89 -6.02 -2.73
CA TYR A 395 12.19 -5.58 -3.28
C TYR A 395 13.24 -5.35 -2.19
N ALA A 396 14.47 -5.78 -2.48
CA ALA A 396 15.66 -5.61 -1.64
C ALA A 396 16.31 -4.20 -1.71
N ALA A 397 15.60 -3.20 -2.24
CA ALA A 397 16.01 -1.80 -2.21
C ALA A 397 14.80 -0.90 -1.95
N GLY A 398 15.06 0.22 -1.25
CA GLY A 398 14.10 1.31 -1.07
C GLY A 398 14.40 2.49 -1.98
N MET A 399 13.54 3.50 -1.98
CA MET A 399 13.78 4.78 -2.66
C MET A 399 13.30 5.94 -1.80
N THR A 400 14.06 7.04 -1.74
CA THR A 400 13.64 8.27 -1.05
C THR A 400 14.25 9.53 -1.71
N GLU A 401 13.92 10.71 -1.19
CA GLU A 401 14.50 11.98 -1.59
C GLU A 401 15.96 12.07 -1.08
N LEU A 402 16.91 12.31 -1.98
CA LEU A 402 18.34 12.34 -1.71
C LEU A 402 18.71 13.42 -0.70
N ALA A 403 18.03 14.57 -0.71
CA ALA A 403 18.23 15.66 0.24
C ALA A 403 17.60 15.42 1.63
N SER A 404 16.88 14.32 1.85
CA SER A 404 16.16 14.07 3.11
C SER A 404 17.08 13.86 4.33
N PRO A 405 16.60 14.13 5.56
CA PRO A 405 17.39 13.96 6.80
C PRO A 405 17.89 12.53 7.05
N LEU A 406 17.17 11.51 6.54
CA LEU A 406 17.57 10.10 6.54
C LEU A 406 19.01 9.89 6.03
N LEU A 407 19.44 10.74 5.10
CA LEU A 407 20.72 10.66 4.40
C LEU A 407 21.80 11.62 4.94
N ASP A 408 21.53 12.45 5.96
CA ASP A 408 22.58 13.31 6.55
C ASP A 408 23.74 12.48 7.12
N ARG A 409 23.42 11.31 7.69
CA ARG A 409 24.43 10.35 8.19
C ARG A 409 25.42 9.87 7.11
N PHE A 410 25.08 9.96 5.82
CA PHE A 410 26.00 9.61 4.74
C PHE A 410 27.08 10.67 4.53
N ALA A 411 26.83 11.94 4.83
CA ALA A 411 27.80 13.02 4.62
C ALA A 411 29.14 12.75 5.33
N ASN A 412 29.07 12.17 6.54
CA ASN A 412 30.23 11.80 7.36
C ASN A 412 30.50 10.28 7.39
N GLY A 413 29.75 9.48 6.63
CA GLY A 413 29.94 8.02 6.54
C GLY A 413 31.16 7.63 5.69
N PRO A 414 31.67 6.40 5.79
CA PRO A 414 32.77 5.90 4.94
C PRO A 414 32.33 5.76 3.47
N ASP A 415 33.29 5.87 2.54
CA ASP A 415 33.02 5.90 1.10
C ASP A 415 32.27 4.67 0.56
N SER A 416 32.41 3.52 1.23
CA SER A 416 31.69 2.28 0.92
C SER A 416 30.16 2.38 1.05
N MET A 417 29.64 3.41 1.71
CA MET A 417 28.20 3.66 1.81
C MET A 417 27.60 4.23 0.51
N PHE A 418 28.31 5.12 -0.19
CA PHE A 418 27.75 5.78 -1.40
C PHE A 418 27.52 4.79 -2.55
N ALA A 419 28.36 3.76 -2.67
CA ALA A 419 28.19 2.71 -3.68
C ALA A 419 26.87 1.90 -3.52
N ARG A 420 26.22 1.97 -2.35
CA ARG A 420 24.90 1.37 -2.11
C ARG A 420 23.75 2.23 -2.63
N LEU A 421 24.02 3.49 -2.96
CA LEU A 421 23.06 4.44 -3.51
C LEU A 421 23.08 4.38 -5.04
N MET A 422 21.93 4.66 -5.67
CA MET A 422 21.82 4.83 -7.12
C MET A 422 20.93 6.04 -7.42
N LEU A 423 21.42 7.00 -8.19
CA LEU A 423 20.64 8.18 -8.57
C LEU A 423 19.55 7.80 -9.58
N VAL A 424 18.30 8.17 -9.31
CA VAL A 424 17.14 7.71 -10.11
C VAL A 424 17.12 8.29 -11.53
N SER A 425 17.62 9.52 -11.72
CA SER A 425 17.64 10.18 -13.03
C SER A 425 18.60 9.49 -14.01
N THR A 426 19.82 9.19 -13.57
CA THR A 426 20.93 8.68 -14.41
C THR A 426 21.15 7.17 -14.32
N GLY A 427 20.78 6.53 -13.20
CA GLY A 427 21.18 5.15 -12.87
C GLY A 427 22.61 5.02 -12.34
N GLU A 428 23.30 6.15 -12.08
CA GLU A 428 24.67 6.19 -11.55
C GLU A 428 24.75 5.62 -10.13
N ARG A 429 25.77 4.79 -9.85
CA ARG A 429 26.17 4.44 -8.48
C ARG A 429 26.98 5.59 -7.88
N LEU A 430 26.48 6.17 -6.79
CA LEU A 430 27.05 7.40 -6.25
C LEU A 430 28.43 7.19 -5.62
N THR A 431 29.23 8.25 -5.72
CA THR A 431 30.45 8.48 -4.94
C THR A 431 30.17 9.55 -3.89
N ARG A 432 31.12 9.85 -2.98
CA ARG A 432 31.00 11.01 -2.07
C ARG A 432 30.78 12.31 -2.85
N ALA A 433 31.56 12.52 -3.92
CA ALA A 433 31.51 13.72 -4.74
C ALA A 433 30.17 13.84 -5.48
N THR A 434 29.70 12.77 -6.13
CA THR A 434 28.43 12.80 -6.86
C THR A 434 27.21 12.75 -5.94
N PHE A 435 27.31 12.19 -4.74
CA PHE A 435 26.31 12.37 -3.67
C PHE A 435 26.16 13.84 -3.29
N ALA A 436 27.27 14.53 -2.96
CA ALA A 436 27.23 15.94 -2.58
C ALA A 436 26.69 16.83 -3.71
N ALA A 437 27.15 16.61 -4.95
CA ALA A 437 26.72 17.38 -6.12
C ALA A 437 25.23 17.19 -6.48
N ASN A 438 24.64 16.02 -6.17
CA ASN A 438 23.23 15.72 -6.47
C ASN A 438 22.29 15.86 -5.24
N ARG A 439 22.79 16.27 -4.07
CA ARG A 439 21.96 16.48 -2.85
C ARG A 439 21.11 17.75 -2.94
N THR A 440 20.22 17.79 -3.93
CA THR A 440 19.30 18.90 -4.22
C THR A 440 17.84 18.51 -3.96
N PRO A 441 16.94 19.48 -3.68
CA PRO A 441 15.51 19.21 -3.51
C PRO A 441 14.90 18.46 -4.70
N GLY A 442 14.11 17.43 -4.42
CA GLY A 442 13.43 16.59 -5.41
C GLY A 442 14.31 15.57 -6.15
N ALA A 443 15.63 15.54 -5.92
CA ALA A 443 16.48 14.47 -6.45
C ALA A 443 16.16 13.15 -5.74
N MET A 444 15.84 12.08 -6.48
CA MET A 444 15.48 10.78 -5.90
C MET A 444 16.65 9.77 -5.97
N VAL A 445 16.79 8.94 -4.95
CA VAL A 445 17.86 7.94 -4.82
C VAL A 445 17.31 6.58 -4.39
N ILE A 446 17.86 5.50 -4.95
CA ILE A 446 17.54 4.11 -4.61
C ILE A 446 18.62 3.58 -3.66
N LEU A 447 18.20 2.93 -2.57
CA LEU A 447 19.04 2.51 -1.45
C LEU A 447 19.09 0.99 -1.36
N PHE A 448 20.24 0.41 -1.71
CA PHE A 448 20.46 -1.04 -1.70
C PHE A 448 21.02 -1.46 -0.33
N LEU A 449 20.15 -1.43 0.68
CA LEU A 449 20.49 -1.73 2.08
C LEU A 449 19.99 -3.11 2.56
N ASN A 450 19.15 -3.77 1.76
CA ASN A 450 18.45 -5.01 2.11
C ASN A 450 18.94 -6.18 1.24
N THR A 451 18.51 -7.41 1.56
CA THR A 451 18.82 -8.62 0.76
C THR A 451 17.54 -9.36 0.36
N PRO A 452 17.56 -10.20 -0.69
CA PRO A 452 16.40 -11.02 -1.08
C PRO A 452 15.89 -11.93 0.07
N GLU A 453 16.78 -12.42 0.92
CA GLU A 453 16.44 -13.27 2.07
C GLU A 453 15.70 -12.48 3.15
N MET A 454 16.17 -11.26 3.46
CA MET A 454 15.52 -10.35 4.40
C MET A 454 14.18 -9.81 3.86
N GLU A 455 14.11 -9.52 2.56
CA GLU A 455 12.87 -9.21 1.84
C GLU A 455 11.86 -10.35 1.97
N ALA A 456 12.26 -11.58 1.69
CA ALA A 456 11.40 -12.76 1.74
C ALA A 456 10.83 -13.00 3.14
N LEU A 457 11.61 -12.82 4.22
CA LEU A 457 11.13 -12.93 5.60
C LEU A 457 9.94 -11.98 5.90
N ALA A 458 10.01 -10.75 5.39
CA ALA A 458 8.94 -9.77 5.52
C ALA A 458 7.72 -10.14 4.65
N VAL A 459 7.94 -10.41 3.36
CA VAL A 459 6.89 -10.68 2.36
C VAL A 459 6.10 -11.94 2.69
N THR A 460 6.75 -13.01 3.15
CA THR A 460 6.13 -14.30 3.42
C THR A 460 5.37 -14.35 4.75
N SER A 461 5.79 -13.56 5.75
CA SER A 461 5.18 -13.51 7.09
C SER A 461 3.65 -13.33 7.05
N PRO A 462 2.86 -14.11 7.82
CA PRO A 462 1.39 -14.01 7.82
C PRO A 462 0.86 -12.71 8.43
N LEU A 463 1.71 -11.89 9.04
CA LEU A 463 1.37 -10.60 9.64
C LEU A 463 1.37 -9.45 8.61
N THR A 464 2.12 -9.60 7.53
CA THR A 464 2.50 -8.53 6.59
C THR A 464 1.52 -8.44 5.42
N ALA A 465 0.91 -7.28 5.20
CA ALA A 465 0.21 -6.94 3.95
C ALA A 465 1.23 -6.63 2.83
N ILE A 466 0.78 -6.49 1.58
CA ILE A 466 1.65 -6.00 0.50
C ILE A 466 1.16 -4.61 0.07
N ALA A 467 2.12 -3.70 -0.09
CA ALA A 467 1.95 -2.35 -0.61
C ALA A 467 3.22 -1.96 -1.36
N SER A 468 3.14 -1.08 -2.37
CA SER A 468 4.28 -0.89 -3.27
C SER A 468 5.31 0.12 -2.79
N ASP A 469 4.94 1.12 -1.97
CA ASP A 469 5.75 2.33 -1.75
C ASP A 469 6.07 3.00 -3.12
N GLY A 470 5.04 3.05 -3.96
CA GLY A 470 5.14 3.37 -5.40
C GLY A 470 5.33 4.85 -5.69
N PHE A 471 6.32 5.18 -6.52
CA PHE A 471 6.49 6.50 -7.15
C PHE A 471 7.24 6.38 -8.49
N LEU A 472 6.70 7.04 -9.51
CA LEU A 472 7.33 7.33 -10.80
C LEU A 472 7.10 8.80 -11.17
N ALA A 473 8.08 9.39 -11.85
CA ALA A 473 7.94 10.63 -12.59
C ALA A 473 8.74 10.54 -13.89
N ASN A 474 8.10 10.82 -15.03
CA ASN A 474 8.75 10.84 -16.36
C ASN A 474 9.48 9.53 -16.72
N GLY A 475 8.89 8.38 -16.37
CA GLY A 475 9.43 7.04 -16.58
C GLY A 475 10.55 6.65 -15.62
N LYS A 476 10.87 7.48 -14.62
CA LYS A 476 11.96 7.29 -13.65
C LYS A 476 11.40 7.09 -12.24
N GLY A 477 12.01 6.20 -11.46
CA GLY A 477 11.58 5.83 -10.11
C GLY A 477 12.08 4.44 -9.74
N HIS A 478 11.37 3.75 -8.86
CA HIS A 478 11.71 2.40 -8.41
C HIS A 478 10.85 1.34 -9.12
N PRO A 479 11.36 0.15 -9.48
CA PRO A 479 10.57 -0.89 -10.16
C PRO A 479 9.33 -1.36 -9.39
N ARG A 480 9.33 -1.22 -8.05
CA ARG A 480 8.18 -1.51 -7.17
C ARG A 480 6.88 -0.82 -7.58
N THR A 481 6.96 0.37 -8.19
CA THR A 481 5.81 1.12 -8.66
C THR A 481 5.03 0.41 -9.76
N ALA A 482 5.69 -0.38 -10.63
CA ALA A 482 5.06 -1.01 -11.79
C ALA A 482 4.99 -2.55 -11.73
N GLY A 483 5.52 -3.15 -10.66
CA GLY A 483 5.70 -4.61 -10.57
C GLY A 483 5.35 -5.29 -9.25
N THR A 484 4.92 -4.58 -8.19
CA THR A 484 4.77 -5.18 -6.85
C THR A 484 3.86 -6.41 -6.81
N SER A 485 2.68 -6.35 -7.42
CA SER A 485 1.71 -7.46 -7.43
C SER A 485 2.14 -8.56 -8.41
N GLY A 486 2.62 -8.17 -9.59
CA GLY A 486 3.20 -9.07 -10.59
C GLY A 486 4.35 -9.91 -10.02
N ARG A 487 5.20 -9.29 -9.20
CA ARG A 487 6.32 -9.96 -8.50
C ARG A 487 5.85 -10.90 -7.40
N VAL A 488 4.87 -10.51 -6.58
CA VAL A 488 4.31 -11.42 -5.58
C VAL A 488 3.67 -12.65 -6.23
N LEU A 489 2.95 -12.48 -7.34
CA LEU A 489 2.25 -13.58 -8.01
C LEU A 489 3.16 -14.44 -8.90
N GLY A 490 4.14 -13.82 -9.56
CA GLY A 490 5.15 -14.53 -10.35
C GLY A 490 6.21 -15.18 -9.48
N HIS A 491 6.99 -14.36 -8.77
CA HIS A 491 8.15 -14.83 -8.02
C HIS A 491 7.77 -15.60 -6.74
N TYR A 492 6.94 -15.01 -5.88
CA TYR A 492 6.63 -15.60 -4.56
C TYR A 492 5.59 -16.73 -4.61
N VAL A 493 4.69 -16.75 -5.60
CA VAL A 493 3.69 -17.83 -5.75
C VAL A 493 4.10 -18.87 -6.80
N ARG A 494 4.32 -18.48 -8.07
CA ARG A 494 4.59 -19.46 -9.15
C ARG A 494 5.99 -20.05 -9.08
N GLU A 495 7.02 -19.21 -8.94
CA GLU A 495 8.42 -19.62 -9.13
C GLU A 495 9.04 -20.24 -7.87
N SER A 496 8.95 -19.56 -6.74
CA SER A 496 9.57 -20.02 -5.48
C SER A 496 8.62 -20.81 -4.58
N GLY A 497 7.30 -20.76 -4.80
CA GLY A 497 6.30 -21.48 -4.00
C GLY A 497 6.19 -21.05 -2.53
N GLN A 498 6.84 -19.97 -2.12
CA GLN A 498 6.89 -19.48 -0.74
C GLN A 498 5.54 -18.95 -0.23
N LEU A 499 4.64 -18.55 -1.13
CA LEU A 499 3.27 -18.17 -0.82
C LEU A 499 2.28 -19.00 -1.64
N ARG A 500 1.16 -19.41 -1.03
CA ARG A 500 0.04 -19.94 -1.81
C ARG A 500 -0.71 -18.79 -2.47
N LEU A 501 -1.26 -19.01 -3.65
CA LEU A 501 -2.01 -18.01 -4.43
C LEU A 501 -3.10 -17.27 -3.62
N VAL A 502 -3.85 -18.00 -2.77
CA VAL A 502 -4.90 -17.42 -1.93
C VAL A 502 -4.34 -16.51 -0.83
N GLU A 503 -3.13 -16.79 -0.33
CA GLU A 503 -2.45 -15.98 0.67
C GLU A 503 -1.89 -14.70 0.04
N ALA A 504 -1.30 -14.80 -1.15
CA ALA A 504 -0.89 -13.63 -1.94
C ALA A 504 -2.09 -12.69 -2.24
N ILE A 505 -3.21 -13.23 -2.75
CA ILE A 505 -4.43 -12.44 -2.98
C ILE A 505 -4.97 -11.84 -1.67
N ARG A 506 -4.92 -12.58 -0.56
CA ARG A 506 -5.30 -12.05 0.76
C ARG A 506 -4.41 -10.87 1.16
N LYS A 507 -3.10 -10.94 0.95
CA LYS A 507 -2.13 -9.88 1.29
C LYS A 507 -2.27 -8.65 0.40
N LEU A 508 -2.59 -8.82 -0.89
CA LEU A 508 -2.77 -7.75 -1.90
C LEU A 508 -4.14 -7.07 -1.88
N ALA A 509 -5.16 -7.67 -1.23
CA ALA A 509 -6.54 -7.17 -1.31
C ALA A 509 -7.29 -7.18 0.03
N LEU A 510 -7.33 -8.32 0.72
CA LEU A 510 -8.14 -8.46 1.93
C LEU A 510 -7.51 -7.79 3.16
N MET A 511 -6.20 -7.96 3.38
CA MET A 511 -5.51 -7.34 4.53
C MET A 511 -5.53 -5.80 4.47
N PRO A 512 -5.22 -5.16 3.32
CA PRO A 512 -5.46 -3.73 3.11
C PRO A 512 -6.91 -3.29 3.41
N ALA A 513 -7.91 -4.01 2.91
CA ALA A 513 -9.30 -3.70 3.20
C ALA A 513 -9.62 -3.82 4.70
N GLN A 514 -9.11 -4.84 5.39
CA GLN A 514 -9.31 -5.04 6.82
C GLN A 514 -8.65 -3.95 7.69
N ARG A 515 -7.50 -3.39 7.26
CA ARG A 515 -6.85 -2.27 7.96
C ARG A 515 -7.75 -1.04 8.03
N LEU A 516 -8.48 -0.75 6.94
CA LEU A 516 -9.25 0.48 6.77
C LEU A 516 -10.76 0.33 7.05
N GLU A 517 -11.33 -0.87 7.05
CA GLU A 517 -12.80 -1.04 7.11
C GLU A 517 -13.45 -0.68 8.47
N ARG A 518 -12.65 -0.47 9.51
CA ARG A 518 -13.10 0.05 10.81
C ARG A 518 -13.42 1.55 10.70
N ASN A 519 -12.48 2.32 10.17
CA ASN A 519 -12.56 3.78 10.10
C ASN A 519 -13.11 4.32 8.77
N ALA A 520 -13.03 3.57 7.68
CA ALA A 520 -13.59 3.89 6.36
C ALA A 520 -14.53 2.76 5.88
N PRO A 521 -15.83 2.80 6.23
CA PRO A 521 -16.76 1.68 6.03
C PRO A 521 -16.90 1.13 4.60
N MET A 522 -16.52 1.92 3.58
CA MET A 522 -16.50 1.47 2.19
C MET A 522 -15.56 0.28 1.93
N PHE A 523 -14.48 0.13 2.71
CA PHE A 523 -13.55 -1.01 2.57
C PHE A 523 -14.17 -2.35 3.00
N ARG A 524 -15.31 -2.37 3.72
CA ARG A 524 -16.11 -3.59 3.96
C ARG A 524 -16.64 -4.22 2.66
N ASN A 525 -16.66 -3.44 1.59
CA ASN A 525 -17.10 -3.83 0.25
C ASN A 525 -15.95 -3.82 -0.78
N LYS A 526 -14.71 -3.57 -0.36
CA LYS A 526 -13.50 -3.75 -1.19
C LYS A 526 -12.71 -5.00 -0.76
N GLY A 527 -11.74 -5.40 -1.59
CA GLY A 527 -10.83 -6.51 -1.32
C GLY A 527 -11.48 -7.90 -1.26
N ARG A 528 -12.72 -8.04 -1.76
CA ARG A 528 -13.55 -9.26 -1.62
C ARG A 528 -14.47 -9.48 -2.83
N ILE A 529 -14.50 -10.70 -3.36
CA ILE A 529 -15.55 -11.15 -4.30
C ILE A 529 -16.75 -11.68 -3.49
N LYS A 530 -17.74 -10.82 -3.26
CA LYS A 530 -19.04 -11.17 -2.65
C LYS A 530 -20.15 -10.34 -3.28
N VAL A 531 -21.41 -10.79 -3.18
CA VAL A 531 -22.57 -9.99 -3.60
C VAL A 531 -22.62 -8.67 -2.80
N GLY A 532 -22.93 -7.57 -3.48
CA GLY A 532 -23.00 -6.22 -2.90
C GLY A 532 -21.66 -5.51 -2.69
N ALA A 533 -20.53 -6.23 -2.83
CA ALA A 533 -19.20 -5.63 -2.88
C ALA A 533 -18.98 -4.84 -4.18
N ASP A 534 -17.93 -4.05 -4.20
CA ASP A 534 -17.51 -3.22 -5.33
C ASP A 534 -17.11 -4.12 -6.49
N ALA A 535 -17.44 -3.71 -7.72
CA ALA A 535 -16.94 -4.36 -8.92
C ALA A 535 -15.50 -3.89 -9.24
N ASP A 536 -14.64 -3.90 -8.22
CA ASP A 536 -13.20 -3.79 -8.33
C ASP A 536 -12.65 -5.21 -8.46
N ILE A 537 -12.19 -5.59 -9.66
CA ILE A 537 -11.85 -6.97 -10.03
C ILE A 537 -10.56 -6.96 -10.83
N THR A 538 -9.64 -7.88 -10.52
CA THR A 538 -8.47 -8.17 -11.36
C THR A 538 -8.54 -9.61 -11.85
N VAL A 539 -8.22 -9.82 -13.13
CA VAL A 539 -8.25 -11.11 -13.82
C VAL A 539 -6.90 -11.32 -14.47
N PHE A 540 -6.18 -12.35 -14.05
CA PHE A 540 -4.81 -12.62 -14.49
C PHE A 540 -4.57 -14.09 -14.80
N ASP A 541 -3.60 -14.34 -15.67
CA ASP A 541 -3.11 -15.68 -15.98
C ASP A 541 -2.04 -16.09 -14.94
N PRO A 542 -2.30 -17.12 -14.10
CA PRO A 542 -1.34 -17.56 -13.09
C PRO A 542 -0.07 -18.17 -13.70
N ALA A 543 -0.11 -18.65 -14.96
CA ALA A 543 1.06 -19.20 -15.63
C ALA A 543 2.03 -18.10 -16.11
N THR A 544 1.54 -16.90 -16.44
CA THR A 544 2.35 -15.84 -17.07
C THR A 544 2.45 -14.53 -16.28
N VAL A 545 1.72 -14.34 -15.18
CA VAL A 545 1.80 -13.12 -14.35
C VAL A 545 3.21 -12.87 -13.80
N ALA A 546 3.79 -11.71 -14.06
CA ALA A 546 5.16 -11.38 -13.65
C ALA A 546 5.40 -9.87 -13.66
N ASP A 547 6.31 -9.38 -12.82
CA ASP A 547 6.92 -8.07 -12.97
C ASP A 547 7.88 -8.03 -14.16
N ARG A 548 8.00 -6.86 -14.78
CA ARG A 548 9.01 -6.58 -15.81
C ARG A 548 9.90 -5.38 -15.49
N ALA A 549 9.49 -4.57 -14.52
CA ALA A 549 10.20 -3.39 -14.10
C ALA A 549 11.58 -3.73 -13.52
N THR A 550 12.60 -3.01 -13.97
CA THR A 550 13.98 -3.11 -13.45
C THR A 550 14.43 -1.75 -12.93
N TYR A 551 15.56 -1.69 -12.22
CA TYR A 551 16.13 -0.42 -11.77
C TYR A 551 16.48 0.52 -12.96
N GLN A 552 16.81 -0.04 -14.12
CA GLN A 552 17.11 0.69 -15.35
C GLN A 552 15.84 1.08 -16.14
N GLN A 553 14.78 0.27 -16.05
CA GLN A 553 13.50 0.48 -16.74
C GLN A 553 12.33 0.30 -15.75
N PRO A 554 12.14 1.24 -14.80
CA PRO A 554 11.23 1.05 -13.67
C PRO A 554 9.75 1.22 -14.03
N ALA A 555 9.45 1.80 -15.19
CA ALA A 555 8.10 2.01 -15.70
C ALA A 555 7.59 0.89 -16.64
N LEU A 556 8.33 -0.23 -16.80
CA LEU A 556 7.83 -1.37 -17.57
C LEU A 556 6.64 -2.02 -16.83
N PRO A 557 5.44 -2.10 -17.45
CA PRO A 557 4.29 -2.70 -16.79
C PRO A 557 4.46 -4.22 -16.62
N SER A 558 3.89 -4.74 -15.53
CA SER A 558 3.63 -6.18 -15.35
C SER A 558 2.90 -6.82 -16.53
N VAL A 559 3.08 -8.13 -16.68
CA VAL A 559 2.41 -8.97 -17.67
C VAL A 559 1.47 -9.99 -17.01
N GLY A 560 0.66 -10.69 -17.80
CA GLY A 560 -0.30 -11.71 -17.34
C GLY A 560 -1.61 -11.15 -16.79
N PHE A 561 -1.69 -9.87 -16.41
CA PHE A 561 -2.95 -9.19 -16.09
C PHE A 561 -3.80 -8.98 -17.35
N ARG A 562 -4.88 -9.76 -17.50
CA ARG A 562 -5.74 -9.78 -18.69
C ARG A 562 -6.84 -8.73 -18.63
N HIS A 563 -7.52 -8.60 -17.50
CA HIS A 563 -8.58 -7.60 -17.32
C HIS A 563 -8.54 -7.01 -15.92
N VAL A 564 -8.68 -5.69 -15.82
CA VAL A 564 -8.79 -4.98 -14.55
C VAL A 564 -9.98 -4.04 -14.65
N LEU A 565 -10.91 -4.16 -13.70
CA LEU A 565 -12.12 -3.38 -13.62
C LEU A 565 -12.11 -2.56 -12.34
N VAL A 566 -12.42 -1.27 -12.45
CA VAL A 566 -12.58 -0.33 -11.33
C VAL A 566 -14.02 0.14 -11.31
N ASN A 567 -14.72 -0.02 -10.19
CA ASN A 567 -16.15 0.27 -10.06
C ASN A 567 -17.01 -0.31 -11.21
N GLY A 568 -16.62 -1.47 -11.74
CA GLY A 568 -17.25 -2.20 -12.85
C GLY A 568 -16.98 -1.64 -14.26
N VAL A 569 -16.00 -0.77 -14.42
CA VAL A 569 -15.54 -0.24 -15.72
C VAL A 569 -14.17 -0.83 -16.03
N PRO A 570 -13.96 -1.48 -17.20
CA PRO A 570 -12.65 -1.96 -17.60
C PRO A 570 -11.64 -0.81 -17.77
N VAL A 571 -10.55 -0.86 -17.01
CA VAL A 571 -9.36 0.00 -17.16
C VAL A 571 -8.22 -0.74 -17.86
N VAL A 572 -8.17 -2.06 -17.73
CA VAL A 572 -7.39 -2.97 -18.60
C VAL A 572 -8.35 -3.99 -19.20
N ALA A 573 -8.23 -4.27 -20.49
CA ALA A 573 -8.86 -5.45 -21.10
C ALA A 573 -8.01 -6.02 -22.22
N ASP A 574 -7.90 -7.36 -22.21
CA ASP A 574 -7.04 -8.16 -23.09
C ASP A 574 -5.55 -7.85 -22.97
N GLY A 575 -5.11 -7.50 -21.76
CA GLY A 575 -3.74 -7.06 -21.47
C GLY A 575 -3.43 -5.65 -21.97
N VAL A 576 -4.43 -4.91 -22.46
CA VAL A 576 -4.27 -3.55 -22.99
C VAL A 576 -5.06 -2.56 -22.14
N LEU A 577 -4.34 -1.60 -21.57
CA LEU A 577 -4.89 -0.46 -20.84
C LEU A 577 -5.89 0.33 -21.71
N LYS A 578 -6.89 0.96 -21.10
CA LYS A 578 -7.93 1.75 -21.78
C LYS A 578 -7.79 3.23 -21.44
N ASP A 579 -7.68 4.05 -22.48
CA ASP A 579 -7.59 5.50 -22.36
C ASP A 579 -8.97 6.17 -22.25
N GLY A 580 -9.01 7.38 -21.69
CA GLY A 580 -10.22 8.22 -21.65
C GLY A 580 -11.35 7.70 -20.74
N VAL A 581 -11.03 6.75 -19.84
CA VAL A 581 -11.92 6.24 -18.79
C VAL A 581 -11.40 6.62 -17.42
N PHE A 582 -12.26 7.25 -16.60
CA PHE A 582 -11.90 7.71 -15.25
C PHE A 582 -12.94 7.21 -14.22
N PRO A 583 -13.01 5.89 -13.98
CA PRO A 583 -13.98 5.29 -13.07
C PRO A 583 -13.55 5.36 -11.59
N GLY A 584 -12.35 5.88 -11.30
CA GLY A 584 -11.80 6.04 -9.97
C GLY A 584 -12.68 6.90 -9.07
N ARG A 585 -12.75 6.53 -7.79
CA ARG A 585 -13.52 7.26 -6.77
C ARG A 585 -12.67 7.47 -5.53
N ALA A 586 -12.88 8.61 -4.87
CA ALA A 586 -12.28 8.93 -3.60
C ALA A 586 -12.62 7.88 -2.53
N ALA A 587 -11.59 7.28 -1.94
CA ALA A 587 -11.66 6.54 -0.70
C ALA A 587 -11.45 7.51 0.46
N ARG A 588 -12.50 7.74 1.27
CA ARG A 588 -12.51 8.73 2.36
C ARG A 588 -12.93 8.11 3.69
N GLY A 589 -12.41 8.68 4.78
CA GLY A 589 -13.00 8.56 6.11
C GLY A 589 -14.30 9.38 6.24
N PRO A 590 -15.03 9.23 7.36
CA PRO A 590 -16.23 10.02 7.66
C PRO A 590 -15.89 11.51 7.74
N ILE A 591 -16.55 12.31 6.91
CA ILE A 591 -16.49 13.77 7.01
C ILE A 591 -17.24 14.17 8.29
N ARG A 592 -16.63 15.02 9.11
CA ARG A 592 -17.22 15.58 10.32
C ARG A 592 -17.31 17.10 10.15
N ALA A 593 -18.37 17.70 10.69
CA ALA A 593 -18.34 19.14 10.91
C ALA A 593 -17.18 19.45 11.87
N VAL A 594 -16.30 20.35 11.46
CA VAL A 594 -15.33 20.95 12.38
C VAL A 594 -16.16 21.80 13.33
N ALA A 595 -16.09 21.52 14.64
CA ALA A 595 -16.67 22.43 15.63
C ALA A 595 -15.95 23.78 15.52
N PRO A 596 -16.68 24.91 15.50
CA PRO A 596 -16.10 26.24 15.28
C PRO A 596 -15.08 26.62 16.36
#